data_AF-A0A7X8FG29-F1
#
_entry.id   AF-A0A7X8FG29-F1
#
_cell.length_a   1.000
_cell.length_b   1.000
_cell.length_c   1.000
_cell.angle_alpha   90.00
_cell.angle_beta   90.00
_cell.angle_gamma   90.00
#
_symmetry.space_group_name_H-M   'P 1'
#
loop_
_entity.id
_entity.type
_entity.pdbx_description
1 polymer ?
#
loop_
_entity_poly.entity_id
_entity_poly.type
_entity_poly.pdbx_seq_one_letter_code
_entity_poly.pdbx_strand_id
1 'polypeptide(L)'
;PANLKTPLRDGDIDRPDDEAYADSYFINANSRTKPGIVDRNVEPIMDMTEIYSGCYGRVSMVFYAYNVNGNKGIAAGLQNIQKLEDGEPLGGKSRPEDDFGGLDDDEDLLG
;
A
#
# COMPACT_ATOMS: atom_id res chain seq x y z
N PRO A 1 11.69 6.35 25.24
CA PRO A 1 10.57 6.24 26.20
C PRO A 1 10.19 4.77 26.35
N ALA A 2 9.61 4.34 27.48
CA ALA A 2 9.28 2.92 27.70
C ALA A 2 8.33 2.35 26.63
N ASN A 3 7.45 3.19 26.05
CA ASN A 3 6.50 2.80 25.01
C ASN A 3 6.81 3.47 23.66
N LEU A 4 8.07 3.40 23.20
CA LEU A 4 8.45 3.93 21.90
C LEU A 4 7.84 3.06 20.78
N LYS A 5 6.99 3.65 19.94
CA LYS A 5 6.48 2.97 18.74
C LYS A 5 7.53 3.01 17.63
N THR A 6 7.92 1.84 17.11
CA THR A 6 8.84 1.70 15.97
C THR A 6 8.07 1.31 14.71
N PRO A 7 8.56 1.69 13.52
CA PRO A 7 7.86 1.43 12.26
C PRO A 7 8.13 0.04 11.68
N LEU A 8 9.24 -0.60 12.06
CA LEU A 8 9.61 -1.95 11.67
C LEU A 8 8.80 -2.94 12.52
N ARG A 9 8.03 -3.80 11.85
CA ARG A 9 7.18 -4.83 12.45
C ARG A 9 7.49 -6.19 11.86
N ASP A 10 7.29 -7.21 12.67
CA ASP A 10 7.57 -8.61 12.35
C ASP A 10 6.31 -9.25 11.74
N GLY A 11 6.40 -9.72 10.51
CA GLY A 11 5.28 -10.28 9.76
C GLY A 11 4.75 -11.58 10.37
N ASP A 12 5.63 -12.45 10.86
CA ASP A 12 5.26 -13.73 11.46
C ASP A 12 4.48 -13.54 12.78
N ILE A 13 4.72 -12.43 13.49
CA ILE A 13 4.06 -12.11 14.76
C ILE A 13 2.79 -11.27 14.54
N ASP A 14 2.88 -10.21 13.74
CA ASP A 14 1.78 -9.23 13.61
C ASP A 14 0.78 -9.59 12.49
N ARG A 15 1.14 -10.51 11.58
CA ARG A 15 0.35 -10.95 10.42
C ARG A 15 0.44 -12.48 10.19
N PRO A 16 0.18 -13.31 11.22
CA PRO A 16 0.39 -14.76 11.12
C PRO A 16 -0.53 -15.48 10.11
N ASP A 17 -1.68 -14.87 9.78
CA ASP A 17 -2.68 -15.45 8.87
C ASP A 17 -2.53 -14.96 7.41
N ASP A 18 -1.47 -14.20 7.09
CA ASP A 18 -1.24 -13.63 5.75
C ASP A 18 0.13 -14.08 5.21
N GLU A 19 0.11 -15.03 4.28
CA GLU A 19 1.32 -15.64 3.70
C GLU A 19 2.25 -14.61 3.04
N ALA A 20 1.73 -13.46 2.59
CA ALA A 20 2.57 -12.41 2.00
C ALA A 20 3.51 -11.74 3.02
N TYR A 21 3.29 -11.95 4.31
CA TYR A 21 4.13 -11.44 5.41
C TYR A 21 5.03 -12.50 6.03
N ALA A 22 4.91 -13.77 5.64
CA ALA A 22 5.70 -14.86 6.20
C ALA A 22 7.21 -14.64 5.96
N ASP A 23 8.04 -14.96 6.96
CA ASP A 23 9.51 -14.82 6.95
C ASP A 23 9.99 -13.41 6.54
N SER A 24 9.19 -12.39 6.87
CA SER A 24 9.43 -11.02 6.42
C SER A 24 9.18 -9.97 7.51
N TYR A 25 9.93 -8.88 7.47
CA TYR A 25 9.59 -7.65 8.18
C TYR A 25 8.81 -6.70 7.27
N PHE A 26 7.98 -5.86 7.88
CA PHE A 26 7.22 -4.85 7.14
C PHE A 26 7.20 -3.50 7.82
N ILE A 27 7.02 -2.45 6.99
CA ILE A 27 6.93 -1.05 7.41
C ILE A 27 5.73 -0.41 6.72
N ASN A 28 4.87 0.24 7.50
CA ASN A 28 3.84 1.11 6.94
C ASN A 28 4.41 2.52 6.70
N ALA A 29 4.86 2.78 5.48
CA ALA A 29 5.31 4.11 5.06
C ALA A 29 4.16 4.92 4.43
N ASN A 30 4.14 6.23 4.64
CA ASN A 30 3.13 7.13 4.04
C ASN A 30 3.76 8.45 3.59
N SER A 31 3.10 9.14 2.66
CA SER A 31 3.47 10.48 2.22
C SER A 31 2.23 11.35 2.06
N ARG A 32 2.39 12.66 2.27
CA ARG A 32 1.36 13.68 1.97
C ARG A 32 1.45 14.20 0.54
N THR A 33 2.58 13.98 -0.12
CA THR A 33 2.84 14.38 -1.51
C THR A 33 2.96 13.13 -2.37
N LYS A 34 2.60 13.25 -3.66
CA LYS A 34 2.72 12.16 -4.62
C LYS A 34 4.20 11.70 -4.70
N PRO A 35 4.51 10.42 -4.42
CA PRO A 35 5.85 9.88 -4.58
C PRO A 35 6.32 9.92 -6.05
N GLY A 36 7.63 10.02 -6.25
CA GLY A 36 8.22 9.66 -7.55
C GLY A 36 8.08 8.16 -7.79
N ILE A 37 7.70 7.77 -9.00
CA ILE A 37 7.53 6.36 -9.39
C ILE A 37 8.31 6.14 -10.68
N VAL A 38 9.27 5.22 -10.66
CA VAL A 38 10.15 4.94 -11.78
C VAL A 38 10.32 3.44 -12.03
N ASP A 39 10.78 3.09 -13.22
CA ASP A 39 11.11 1.73 -13.60
C ASP A 39 12.56 1.35 -13.24
N ARG A 40 13.01 0.19 -13.72
CA ARG A 40 14.38 -0.33 -13.52
C ARG A 40 15.47 0.59 -14.08
N ASN A 41 15.15 1.39 -15.10
CA ASN A 41 16.05 2.34 -15.75
C ASN A 41 15.98 3.75 -15.13
N VAL A 42 15.19 3.93 -14.06
CA VAL A 42 14.93 5.23 -13.42
C VAL A 42 14.15 6.18 -14.36
N GLU A 43 13.38 5.62 -15.27
CA GLU A 43 12.46 6.38 -16.12
C GLU A 43 11.07 6.46 -15.46
N PRO A 44 10.36 7.60 -15.56
CA PRO A 44 9.03 7.74 -14.96
C PRO A 44 8.04 6.73 -15.52
N ILE A 45 7.35 6.00 -14.63
CA ILE A 45 6.23 5.14 -15.02
C ILE A 45 4.98 6.00 -15.18
N MET A 46 4.42 6.00 -16.40
CA MET A 46 3.24 6.79 -16.75
C MET A 46 1.94 6.01 -16.57
N ASP A 47 1.97 4.70 -16.80
CA ASP A 47 0.85 3.80 -16.56
C ASP A 47 0.84 3.35 -15.10
N MET A 48 -0.17 3.80 -14.35
CA MET A 48 -0.29 3.47 -12.93
C MET A 48 -0.64 2.00 -12.69
N THR A 49 -1.06 1.25 -13.71
CA THR A 49 -1.34 -0.20 -13.59
C THR A 49 -0.07 -1.03 -13.46
N GLU A 50 1.08 -0.49 -13.88
CA GLU A 50 2.41 -1.12 -13.72
C GLU A 50 2.85 -1.24 -12.25
N ILE A 51 2.25 -0.44 -11.35
CA ILE A 51 2.45 -0.55 -9.90
C ILE A 51 1.19 -1.10 -9.25
N TYR A 52 1.31 -2.26 -8.63
CA TYR A 52 0.20 -2.94 -7.96
C TYR A 52 0.67 -3.66 -6.69
N SER A 53 -0.25 -3.96 -5.78
CA SER A 53 0.02 -4.76 -4.59
C SER A 53 0.53 -6.14 -4.99
N GLY A 54 1.68 -6.55 -4.47
CA GLY A 54 2.33 -7.83 -4.83
C GLY A 54 3.50 -7.70 -5.81
N CYS A 55 3.67 -6.55 -6.45
CA CYS A 55 4.84 -6.30 -7.28
C CYS A 55 6.11 -6.01 -6.44
N TYR A 56 7.28 -6.26 -7.01
CA TYR A 56 8.56 -6.10 -6.32
C TYR A 56 9.30 -4.84 -6.75
N GLY A 57 9.92 -4.16 -5.78
CA GLY A 57 10.59 -2.91 -6.04
C GLY A 57 11.46 -2.42 -4.88
N ARG A 58 12.13 -1.29 -5.12
CA ARG A 58 12.84 -0.55 -4.07
C ARG A 58 12.01 0.65 -3.66
N VAL A 59 12.12 0.98 -2.38
CA VAL A 59 11.46 2.15 -1.81
C VAL A 59 12.49 3.00 -1.11
N SER A 60 12.50 4.29 -1.41
CA SER A 60 13.22 5.28 -0.61
C SER A 60 12.28 5.85 0.45
N MET A 61 12.76 5.92 1.69
CA MET A 61 11.99 6.39 2.83
C MET A 61 12.87 7.15 3.82
N VAL A 62 12.24 8.00 4.62
CA VAL A 62 12.90 8.79 5.68
C VAL A 62 12.27 8.45 7.02
N PHE A 63 13.10 8.11 8.00
CA PHE A 63 12.65 7.90 9.37
C PHE A 63 12.70 9.21 10.15
N TYR A 64 11.62 9.53 10.85
CA TYR A 64 11.55 10.75 11.66
C TYR A 64 10.76 10.51 12.96
N ALA A 65 11.14 11.23 14.01
CA ALA A 65 10.42 11.19 15.27
C ALA A 65 9.09 11.92 15.17
N TYR A 66 8.06 11.38 15.82
CA TYR A 66 6.76 12.03 15.96
C TYR A 66 6.29 12.06 17.42
N ASN A 67 5.46 13.06 17.72
CA ASN A 67 4.75 13.18 18.99
C ASN A 67 3.37 13.79 18.70
N VAL A 68 2.34 12.94 18.61
CA VAL A 68 0.99 13.34 18.21
C VAL A 68 -0.03 12.67 19.13
N ASN A 69 -0.91 13.45 19.75
CA ASN A 69 -2.01 12.95 20.60
C ASN A 69 -1.55 11.92 21.65
N GLY A 70 -0.41 12.18 22.30
CA GLY A 70 0.16 11.28 23.31
C GLY A 70 0.93 10.08 22.76
N ASN A 71 0.86 9.80 21.45
CA ASN A 71 1.67 8.78 20.79
C ASN A 71 3.03 9.36 20.40
N LYS A 72 4.09 8.67 20.80
CA LYS A 72 5.48 9.03 20.48
C LYS A 72 6.18 7.84 19.83
N GLY A 73 6.95 8.11 18.79
CA GLY A 73 7.59 7.04 18.05
C GLY A 73 8.48 7.53 16.92
N ILE A 74 8.93 6.58 16.12
CA ILE A 74 9.56 6.80 14.83
C ILE A 74 8.54 6.42 13.75
N ALA A 75 8.32 7.32 12.80
CA ALA A 75 7.50 7.08 11.62
C ALA A 75 8.40 6.87 10.39
N ALA A 76 7.85 6.25 9.34
CA ALA A 76 8.49 6.08 8.05
C ALA A 76 7.75 6.92 7.00
N GLY A 77 8.42 7.96 6.48
CA GLY A 77 7.91 8.79 5.39
C GLY A 77 8.32 8.24 4.04
N LEU A 78 7.36 7.89 3.19
CA LEU A 78 7.59 7.41 1.83
C LEU A 78 8.13 8.55 0.95
N GLN A 79 9.14 8.28 0.12
CA GLN A 79 9.72 9.26 -0.81
C GLN A 79 9.48 8.86 -2.27
N ASN A 80 10.11 7.78 -2.74
CA ASN A 80 10.02 7.31 -4.12
C ASN A 80 9.96 5.79 -4.19
N ILE A 81 9.37 5.28 -5.26
CA ILE A 81 9.23 3.85 -5.56
C ILE A 81 9.93 3.57 -6.89
N GLN A 82 10.73 2.52 -6.93
CA GLN A 82 11.30 1.97 -8.15
C GLN A 82 10.77 0.55 -8.36
N LYS A 83 9.96 0.34 -9.40
CA LYS A 83 9.50 -1.00 -9.80
C LYS A 83 10.67 -1.79 -10.37
N LEU A 84 10.80 -3.05 -9.97
CA LEU A 84 11.83 -3.95 -10.48
C LEU A 84 11.22 -5.13 -11.21
N GLU A 85 10.24 -5.82 -10.62
CA GLU A 85 9.75 -7.11 -11.12
C GLU A 85 8.27 -7.29 -10.80
N ASP A 86 7.57 -8.00 -11.67
CA ASP A 86 6.20 -8.44 -11.41
C ASP A 86 6.15 -9.54 -10.35
N GLY A 87 5.00 -9.63 -9.69
CA GLY A 87 4.72 -10.65 -8.68
C GLY A 87 3.25 -11.03 -8.71
N GLU A 88 2.87 -12.00 -7.89
CA GLU A 88 1.47 -12.38 -7.75
C GLU A 88 0.67 -11.22 -7.15
N PRO A 89 -0.39 -10.73 -7.82
CA PRO A 89 -1.20 -9.65 -7.29
C PRO A 89 -1.79 -10.00 -5.92
N LEU A 90 -1.53 -9.13 -4.94
CA LEU A 90 -2.02 -9.29 -3.58
C LEU A 90 -3.33 -8.51 -3.37
N GLY A 91 -4.32 -9.20 -2.83
CA GLY A 91 -5.66 -8.67 -2.56
C GLY A 91 -6.65 -8.88 -3.72
N GLY A 92 -7.94 -8.71 -3.41
CA GLY A 92 -9.01 -8.80 -4.39
C GLY A 92 -9.60 -7.42 -4.63
N LYS A 93 -9.47 -6.90 -5.86
CA LYS A 93 -10.44 -5.89 -6.32
C LYS A 93 -11.76 -6.65 -6.48
N SER A 94 -12.81 -6.23 -5.76
CA SER A 94 -14.17 -6.71 -6.01
C SER A 94 -14.47 -6.54 -7.50
N ARG A 95 -15.17 -7.51 -8.08
CA ARG A 95 -15.54 -7.36 -9.48
C ARG A 95 -16.54 -6.20 -9.57
N PRO A 96 -16.52 -5.38 -10.64
CA PRO A 96 -17.51 -4.32 -10.81
C PRO A 96 -18.95 -4.83 -10.67
N GLU A 97 -19.21 -6.07 -11.07
CA GLU A 97 -20.52 -6.73 -10.94
C GLU A 97 -20.90 -7.06 -9.49
N ASP A 98 -19.91 -7.24 -8.60
CA ASP A 98 -20.14 -7.42 -7.16
C ASP A 98 -20.42 -6.07 -6.46
N ASP A 99 -19.88 -4.97 -7.00
CA ASP A 99 -20.01 -3.62 -6.45
C ASP A 99 -21.22 -2.85 -7.00
N PHE A 100 -21.60 -3.09 -8.25
CA PHE A 100 -22.70 -2.44 -8.95
C PHE A 100 -23.76 -3.48 -9.30
N GLY A 101 -24.87 -3.47 -8.57
CA GLY A 101 -26.08 -4.17 -9.01
C GLY A 101 -26.60 -3.58 -10.32
N GLY A 102 -27.10 -4.43 -11.23
CA GLY A 102 -27.72 -3.97 -12.47
C GLY A 102 -28.83 -2.97 -12.18
N LEU A 103 -28.88 -1.88 -12.95
CA LEU A 103 -30.03 -0.99 -12.94
C LEU A 103 -31.13 -1.71 -13.73
N ASP A 104 -32.07 -2.33 -13.03
CA ASP A 104 -33.31 -2.78 -13.66
C ASP A 104 -34.05 -1.52 -14.11
N ASP A 105 -34.14 -1.31 -15.43
CA ASP A 105 -34.87 -0.22 -16.09
C ASP A 105 -36.40 -0.40 -15.94
N ASP A 106 -36.92 -0.47 -14.72
CA ASP A 106 -38.36 -0.42 -14.43
C ASP A 106 -38.81 1.05 -14.21
N GLU A 107 -38.60 1.90 -15.21
CA GLU A 107 -39.34 3.18 -15.35
C GLU A 107 -40.58 2.98 -16.24
N ASP A 108 -41.49 2.12 -15.80
CA ASP A 108 -42.88 2.07 -16.25
C ASP A 108 -43.77 2.93 -15.30
N LEU A 109 -43.30 4.13 -14.95
CA LEU A 109 -44.03 5.11 -14.12
C LEU A 109 -44.60 6.25 -14.99
N LEU A 110 -45.36 5.88 -16.02
CA LEU A 110 -46.40 6.72 -16.60
C LEU A 110 -47.74 5.97 -16.50
N GLY A 111 -48.34 6.04 -15.32
CA GLY A 111 -49.72 5.60 -15.04
C GLY A 111 -50.32 6.44 -13.92
#